data_AF-A0A354BWC2-F1
#
_entry.id   AF-A0A354BWC2-F1
#
_cell.length_a   1.000
_cell.length_b   1.000
_cell.length_c   1.000
_cell.angle_alpha   90.00
_cell.angle_beta   90.00
_cell.angle_gamma   90.00
#
_symmetry.space_group_name_H-M   'P 1'
#
loop_
_entity.id
_entity.type
_entity.pdbx_description
1 polymer ?
#
loop_
_entity_poly.entity_id
_entity_poly.type
_entity_poly.pdbx_seq_one_letter_code
_entity_poly.pdbx_strand_id
1 'polypeptide(L)'
;MEKYAAYIIRKRSSSPRFQVHNNALLSAQMDEYFSEIMQNYAEWGHVIESSLGAHLINHSISQNYSVYYWRERNVEVDFILERRGKIIAVEIKSNDSENRKGLEVFKNKYNPHKIYLISNRGLSWQEF
;
A
#
# COMPACT_ATOMS: atom_id res chain seq x y z
N MET A 1 -7.77 -6.94 -0.78
CA MET A 1 -7.13 -6.44 -2.02
C MET A 1 -6.58 -7.59 -2.85
N GLU A 2 -6.70 -7.49 -4.18
CA GLU A 2 -6.13 -8.44 -5.12
C GLU A 2 -4.64 -8.16 -5.38
N LYS A 3 -3.90 -9.21 -5.77
CA LYS A 3 -2.51 -9.07 -6.19
C LYS A 3 -2.43 -8.54 -7.61
N TYR A 4 -1.52 -7.60 -7.83
CA TYR A 4 -1.19 -7.11 -9.16
C TYR A 4 -0.50 -8.20 -9.99
N ALA A 5 -1.06 -8.46 -11.17
CA ALA A 5 -0.46 -9.31 -12.18
C ALA A 5 -0.87 -8.79 -13.55
N ALA A 6 0.10 -8.66 -14.47
CA ALA A 6 -0.14 -8.22 -15.84
C ALA A 6 -1.06 -9.18 -16.64
N TYR A 7 -1.17 -10.44 -16.20
CA TYR A 7 -2.03 -11.46 -16.82
C TYR A 7 -3.03 -12.01 -15.82
N ILE A 8 -4.31 -12.05 -16.22
CA ILE A 8 -5.47 -12.44 -15.40
C ILE A 8 -5.31 -13.82 -14.75
N ILE A 9 -4.66 -14.77 -15.43
CA ILE A 9 -4.48 -16.17 -14.97
C ILE A 9 -3.70 -16.23 -13.64
N ARG A 10 -2.82 -15.28 -13.36
CA ARG A 10 -2.00 -15.26 -12.14
C ARG A 10 -2.65 -14.56 -10.94
N LYS A 11 -3.84 -13.96 -11.10
CA LYS A 11 -4.54 -13.24 -10.01
C LYS A 11 -5.22 -14.18 -8.99
N ARG A 12 -5.62 -15.40 -9.39
CA ARG A 12 -6.52 -16.26 -8.60
C ARG A 12 -5.84 -17.14 -7.52
N SER A 13 -4.50 -17.15 -7.43
CA SER A 13 -3.76 -18.05 -6.52
C SER A 13 -3.03 -17.33 -5.38
N SER A 14 -3.21 -16.03 -5.21
CA SER A 14 -2.49 -15.26 -4.18
C SER A 14 -3.30 -15.09 -2.91
N SER A 15 -2.67 -15.26 -1.75
CA SER A 15 -3.28 -14.90 -0.46
C SER A 15 -3.74 -13.44 -0.49
N PRO A 16 -5.01 -13.13 -0.18
CA PRO A 16 -5.49 -11.76 -0.21
C PRO A 16 -4.80 -10.91 0.86
N ARG A 17 -4.43 -9.66 0.54
CA ARG A 17 -4.07 -8.66 1.58
C ARG A 17 -5.38 -8.14 2.16
N PHE A 18 -5.64 -8.37 3.44
CA PHE A 18 -6.80 -7.83 4.13
C PHE A 18 -6.64 -6.32 4.25
N GLN A 19 -7.64 -5.57 3.79
CA GLN A 19 -7.63 -4.11 3.81
C GLN A 19 -8.99 -3.66 4.33
N VAL A 20 -8.98 -2.87 5.40
CA VAL A 20 -10.20 -2.25 5.92
C VAL A 20 -10.55 -1.03 5.08
N HIS A 21 -11.85 -0.78 4.91
CA HIS A 21 -12.37 0.43 4.25
C HIS A 21 -12.58 1.59 5.22
N ASN A 22 -12.71 1.27 6.51
CA ASN A 22 -12.89 2.23 7.60
C ASN A 22 -11.94 1.86 8.74
N ASN A 23 -10.95 2.72 9.00
CA ASN A 23 -9.96 2.47 10.05
C ASN A 23 -10.54 2.58 11.46
N ALA A 24 -11.73 3.15 11.66
CA ALA A 24 -12.41 3.08 12.95
C ALA A 24 -12.67 1.63 13.40
N LEU A 25 -12.93 0.71 12.45
CA LEU A 25 -13.11 -0.71 12.76
C LEU A 25 -11.79 -1.38 13.14
N LEU A 26 -10.67 -0.95 12.54
CA LEU A 26 -9.34 -1.44 12.89
C LEU A 26 -8.97 -0.97 14.31
N SER A 27 -9.07 0.34 14.56
CA SER A 27 -8.70 0.92 15.85
C SER A 27 -9.60 0.47 17.00
N ALA A 28 -10.89 0.19 16.73
CA ALA A 28 -11.81 -0.31 17.77
C ALA A 28 -11.52 -1.75 18.21
N GLN A 29 -10.69 -2.49 17.46
CA GLN A 29 -10.26 -3.86 17.80
C GLN A 29 -8.84 -3.92 18.36
N MET A 30 -8.15 -2.79 18.49
CA MET A 30 -6.82 -2.73 19.08
C MET A 30 -6.93 -2.67 20.61
N ASP A 31 -6.07 -3.41 21.29
CA ASP A 31 -6.00 -3.41 22.76
C ASP A 31 -5.11 -2.27 23.27
N GLU A 32 -4.18 -1.80 22.43
CA GLU A 32 -3.23 -0.74 22.74
C GLU A 32 -3.84 0.66 22.67
N TYR A 33 -3.40 1.52 23.58
CA TYR A 33 -3.71 2.95 23.51
C TYR A 33 -2.94 3.63 22.39
N PHE A 34 -3.49 4.74 21.89
CA PHE A 34 -2.86 5.56 20.85
C PHE A 34 -1.39 5.91 21.15
N SER A 35 -1.09 6.30 22.39
CA SER A 35 0.27 6.63 22.82
C SER A 35 1.25 5.45 22.80
N GLU A 36 0.75 4.22 22.92
CA GLU A 36 1.54 2.99 22.88
C GLU A 36 1.82 2.58 21.43
N ILE A 37 0.79 2.60 20.57
CA ILE A 37 0.94 2.28 19.14
C ILE A 37 1.91 3.26 18.48
N MET A 38 1.81 4.57 18.78
CA MET A 38 2.73 5.56 18.21
C MET A 38 4.20 5.31 18.54
N GLN A 39 4.50 4.66 19.66
CA GLN A 39 5.86 4.30 20.06
C GLN A 39 6.31 2.97 19.45
N ASN A 40 5.38 2.10 19.08
CA ASN A 40 5.64 0.89 18.33
C ASN A 40 5.65 1.18 16.82
N TYR A 41 6.82 1.52 16.28
CA TYR A 41 6.97 1.90 14.87
C TYR A 41 6.45 0.87 13.86
N ALA A 42 6.49 -0.43 14.17
CA ALA A 42 6.01 -1.47 13.27
C ALA A 42 4.47 -1.43 13.18
N GLU A 43 3.80 -1.44 14.32
CA GLU A 43 2.33 -1.35 14.39
C GLU A 43 1.82 0.00 13.88
N TRP A 44 2.52 1.09 14.20
CA TRP A 44 2.20 2.40 13.64
C TRP A 44 2.34 2.43 12.11
N GLY A 45 3.33 1.73 11.56
CA GLY A 45 3.47 1.51 10.12
C GLY A 45 2.23 0.85 9.52
N HIS A 46 1.73 -0.23 10.16
CA HIS A 46 0.52 -0.91 9.73
C HIS A 46 -0.73 -0.01 9.78
N VAL A 47 -0.86 0.85 10.80
CA VAL A 47 -1.96 1.83 10.89
C VAL A 47 -1.88 2.86 9.76
N ILE A 48 -0.68 3.37 9.44
CA ILE A 48 -0.47 4.31 8.32
C ILE A 48 -0.80 3.64 6.99
N GLU A 49 -0.27 2.43 6.74
CA GLU A 49 -0.55 1.65 5.54
C GLU A 49 -2.05 1.41 5.36
N SER A 50 -2.75 1.04 6.44
CA SER A 50 -4.18 0.80 6.42
C SER A 50 -4.98 2.09 6.16
N SER A 51 -4.56 3.21 6.75
CA SER A 51 -5.13 4.55 6.50
C SER A 51 -5.05 4.93 5.03
N LEU A 52 -3.87 4.79 4.43
CA LEU A 52 -3.68 5.08 3.02
C LEU A 52 -4.41 4.09 2.10
N GLY A 53 -4.41 2.81 2.45
CA GLY A 53 -5.13 1.79 1.70
C GLY A 53 -6.64 2.06 1.66
N ALA A 54 -7.23 2.43 2.79
CA ALA A 54 -8.63 2.81 2.88
C ALA A 54 -8.92 4.06 2.02
N HIS A 55 -8.07 5.08 2.12
CA HIS A 55 -8.18 6.30 1.31
C HIS A 55 -8.16 5.98 -0.20
N LEU A 56 -7.15 5.24 -0.67
CA LEU A 56 -6.99 4.87 -2.08
C LEU A 56 -8.17 4.05 -2.57
N ILE A 57 -8.64 3.06 -1.79
CA ILE A 57 -9.78 2.25 -2.21
C ILE A 57 -11.07 3.07 -2.28
N ASN A 58 -11.33 3.91 -1.29
CA ASN A 58 -12.55 4.73 -1.28
C ASN A 58 -12.55 5.72 -2.46
N HIS A 59 -11.40 6.32 -2.79
CA HIS A 59 -11.27 7.19 -3.96
C HIS A 59 -11.26 6.44 -5.30
N SER A 60 -10.87 5.16 -5.33
CA SER A 60 -10.83 4.36 -6.55
C SER A 60 -12.19 4.25 -7.24
N ILE A 61 -13.27 4.26 -6.45
CA ILE A 61 -14.66 4.18 -6.93
C ILE A 61 -15.02 5.43 -7.73
N SER A 62 -14.79 6.63 -7.17
CA SER A 62 -15.16 7.89 -7.82
C SER A 62 -14.21 8.27 -8.96
N GLN A 63 -12.93 7.89 -8.86
CA GLN A 63 -11.89 8.24 -9.83
C GLN A 63 -11.67 7.17 -10.91
N ASN A 64 -12.35 6.02 -10.79
CA ASN A 64 -12.33 4.90 -11.72
C ASN A 64 -10.91 4.41 -12.03
N TYR A 65 -10.19 4.01 -10.97
CA TYR A 65 -8.93 3.26 -11.03
C TYR A 65 -9.03 1.99 -10.20
N SER A 66 -8.09 1.07 -10.37
CA SER A 66 -7.99 -0.15 -9.57
C SER A 66 -6.82 -0.06 -8.59
N VAL A 67 -6.99 -0.65 -7.40
CA VAL A 67 -5.96 -0.72 -6.35
C VAL A 67 -5.60 -2.18 -6.11
N TYR A 68 -4.31 -2.47 -6.16
CA TYR A 68 -3.75 -3.80 -5.93
C TYR A 68 -2.58 -3.72 -4.96
N TYR A 69 -2.14 -4.85 -4.43
CA TYR A 69 -0.81 -4.97 -3.82
C TYR A 69 0.12 -5.75 -4.76
N TRP A 70 1.43 -5.67 -4.58
CA TRP A 70 2.35 -6.57 -5.29
C TRP A 70 3.36 -7.22 -4.35
N ARG A 71 3.63 -8.51 -4.57
CA ARG A 71 4.62 -9.28 -3.81
C ARG A 71 5.22 -10.38 -4.65
N GLU A 72 6.53 -10.58 -4.56
CA GLU A 72 7.24 -11.66 -5.23
C GLU A 72 8.41 -12.13 -4.37
N ARG A 73 8.38 -13.39 -3.95
CA ARG A 73 9.34 -13.94 -2.97
C ARG A 73 9.33 -13.07 -1.70
N ASN A 74 10.47 -12.44 -1.38
CA ASN A 74 10.70 -11.67 -0.16
C ASN A 74 10.66 -10.15 -0.42
N VAL A 75 10.15 -9.72 -1.57
CA VAL A 75 10.00 -8.30 -1.88
C VAL A 75 8.55 -7.96 -2.20
N GLU A 76 8.14 -6.76 -1.83
CA GLU A 76 6.77 -6.28 -2.02
C GLU A 76 6.75 -4.80 -2.37
N VAL A 77 5.60 -4.35 -2.85
CA VAL A 77 5.24 -2.95 -3.07
C VAL A 77 3.82 -2.76 -2.54
N ASP A 78 3.62 -1.74 -1.71
CA ASP A 78 2.40 -1.61 -0.92
C ASP A 78 1.13 -1.52 -1.76
N PHE A 79 1.12 -0.56 -2.67
CA PHE A 79 -0.02 -0.30 -3.54
C PHE A 79 0.40 -0.11 -4.99
N ILE A 80 -0.34 -0.75 -5.88
CA ILE A 80 -0.26 -0.55 -7.32
C ILE A 80 -1.60 0.02 -7.77
N LEU A 81 -1.56 1.21 -8.37
CA LEU A 81 -2.71 1.86 -8.96
C LEU A 81 -2.69 1.63 -10.47
N GLU A 82 -3.83 1.23 -11.02
CA GLU A 82 -3.98 1.04 -12.46
C GLU A 82 -5.17 1.82 -13.00
N ARG A 83 -4.93 2.62 -14.04
CA ARG A 83 -5.99 3.32 -14.76
C ARG A 83 -5.67 3.39 -16.24
N ARG A 84 -6.56 2.84 -17.08
CA ARG A 84 -6.42 2.86 -18.55
C ARG A 84 -5.03 2.36 -19.02
N GLY A 85 -4.54 1.27 -18.42
CA GLY A 85 -3.24 0.67 -18.73
C GLY A 85 -2.02 1.42 -18.19
N LYS A 86 -2.18 2.57 -17.53
CA LYS A 86 -1.10 3.23 -16.80
C LYS A 86 -1.02 2.69 -15.38
N ILE A 87 0.19 2.33 -14.98
CA ILE A 87 0.50 1.75 -13.67
C ILE A 87 1.29 2.76 -12.86
N ILE A 88 0.91 2.95 -11.60
CA ILE A 88 1.65 3.75 -10.63
C ILE A 88 1.95 2.86 -9.43
N ALA A 89 3.21 2.81 -9.01
CA ALA A 89 3.61 2.16 -7.76
C ALA A 89 3.63 3.19 -6.63
N VAL A 90 3.10 2.82 -5.48
CA VAL A 90 3.11 3.62 -4.25
C VAL A 90 3.70 2.77 -3.15
N GLU A 91 4.69 3.32 -2.47
CA GLU A 91 5.40 2.70 -1.35
C GLU A 91 5.33 3.62 -0.14
N ILE A 92 5.01 3.05 1.02
CA ILE A 92 4.86 3.79 2.26
C ILE A 92 6.09 3.58 3.13
N LYS A 93 6.58 4.66 3.72
CA LYS A 93 7.68 4.63 4.67
C LYS A 93 7.27 5.35 5.95
N SER A 94 6.85 4.57 6.94
CA SER A 94 6.65 5.05 8.31
C SER A 94 7.97 5.41 8.99
N ASN A 95 9.07 4.72 8.61
CA ASN A 95 10.42 4.91 9.12
C ASN A 95 11.43 5.20 8.01
N ASP A 96 12.61 5.72 8.39
CA ASP A 96 13.73 6.07 7.49
C ASP A 96 14.44 4.86 6.84
N SER A 97 13.84 3.67 6.82
CA SER A 97 14.47 2.49 6.22
C SER A 97 14.59 2.66 4.70
N GLU A 98 15.79 2.47 4.16
CA GLU A 98 16.12 2.71 2.75
C GLU A 98 15.82 1.53 1.81
N ASN A 99 15.16 0.46 2.28
CA ASN A 99 15.01 -0.73 1.44
C ASN A 99 14.08 -0.46 0.24
N ARG A 100 14.66 -0.27 -0.95
CA ARG A 100 13.95 -0.02 -2.22
C ARG A 100 13.90 -1.27 -3.12
N LYS A 101 14.32 -2.43 -2.62
CA LYS A 101 14.46 -3.65 -3.44
C LYS A 101 13.15 -4.05 -4.13
N GLY A 102 12.02 -3.93 -3.44
CA GLY A 102 10.71 -4.23 -4.02
C GLY A 102 10.36 -3.32 -5.19
N LEU A 103 10.51 -2.01 -5.01
CA LEU A 103 10.30 -1.02 -6.07
C LEU A 103 11.23 -1.23 -7.27
N GLU A 104 12.52 -1.51 -7.06
CA GLU A 104 13.47 -1.73 -8.16
C GLU A 104 13.11 -2.99 -8.96
N VAL A 105 12.77 -4.10 -8.28
CA VAL A 105 12.33 -5.33 -8.94
C VAL A 105 11.02 -5.09 -9.70
N PHE A 106 10.06 -4.40 -9.08
CA PHE A 106 8.80 -4.06 -9.72
C PHE A 106 8.99 -3.17 -10.95
N LYS A 107 9.85 -2.15 -10.84
CA LYS A 107 10.17 -1.22 -11.92
C LYS A 107 10.77 -1.94 -13.12
N ASN A 108 11.76 -2.81 -12.89
CA ASN A 108 12.39 -3.58 -13.95
C ASN A 108 11.41 -4.54 -14.63
N LYS A 109 10.42 -5.05 -13.88
CA LYS A 109 9.46 -6.03 -14.39
C LYS A 109 8.28 -5.41 -15.16
N TYR A 110 7.79 -4.26 -14.71
CA TYR A 110 6.52 -3.69 -15.23
C TYR A 110 6.65 -2.28 -15.79
N ASN A 111 7.80 -1.62 -15.65
CA ASN A 111 8.07 -0.26 -16.13
C ASN A 111 6.91 0.73 -15.82
N PRO A 112 6.61 0.96 -14.52
CA PRO A 112 5.48 1.78 -14.13
C PRO A 112 5.62 3.21 -14.64
N HIS A 113 4.49 3.86 -14.93
CA HIS A 113 4.45 5.23 -15.41
C HIS A 113 5.03 6.22 -14.37
N LYS A 114 4.75 5.98 -13.10
CA LYS A 114 5.29 6.74 -11.96
C LYS A 114 5.51 5.85 -10.74
N ILE A 115 6.38 6.31 -9.86
CA ILE A 115 6.60 5.74 -8.53
C ILE A 115 6.46 6.89 -7.52
N TYR A 116 5.62 6.70 -6.51
CA TYR A 116 5.48 7.62 -5.39
C TYR A 116 5.99 6.97 -4.10
N LEU A 117 6.74 7.77 -3.33
CA LEU A 117 7.21 7.43 -2.00
C LEU A 117 6.46 8.33 -1.01
N ILE A 118 5.70 7.73 -0.11
CA ILE A 118 4.97 8.45 0.92
C ILE A 118 5.74 8.31 2.24
N SER A 119 6.13 9.43 2.83
CA SER A 119 6.93 9.48 4.04
C SER A 119 6.87 10.86 4.70
N ASN A 120 7.37 10.96 5.94
CA ASN A 120 7.48 12.24 6.65
C ASN A 120 8.44 13.27 6.00
N ARG A 121 9.22 12.87 4.98
CA ARG A 121 10.22 13.73 4.32
C ARG A 121 9.82 14.15 2.89
N GLY A 122 8.65 13.72 2.42
CA GLY A 122 8.19 13.94 1.05
C GLY A 122 6.69 14.16 1.01
N LEU A 123 5.97 13.35 0.21
CA LEU A 123 4.52 13.30 0.30
C LEU A 123 4.16 12.73 1.67
N SER A 124 3.62 13.57 2.55
CA SER A 124 3.32 13.19 3.92
C SER A 124 2.09 12.28 3.95
N TRP A 125 2.17 11.20 4.72
CA TRP A 125 1.00 10.36 4.97
C TRP A 125 -0.04 11.06 5.86
N GLN A 126 0.33 12.15 6.55
CA GLN A 126 -0.57 12.91 7.42
C GLN A 126 -1.67 13.69 6.67
N GLU A 127 -1.58 13.76 5.34
CA GLU A 127 -2.57 14.44 4.49
C GLU A 127 -3.70 13.50 4.00
N PHE A 128 -3.68 12.23 4.41
CA PHE A 128 -4.60 11.18 3.96
C PHE A 128 -5.57 10.74 5.06
#